data_AF-A0A1H8H3P4-F1
#
_entry.id   AF-A0A1H8H3P4-F1
#
_cell.length_a   1.000
_cell.length_b   1.000
_cell.length_c   1.000
_cell.angle_alpha   90.00
_cell.angle_beta   90.00
_cell.angle_gamma   90.00
#
_symmetry.space_group_name_H-M   'P 1'
#
loop_
_entity.id
_entity.type
_entity.pdbx_description
1 polymer ?
#
loop_
_entity_poly.entity_id
_entity_poly.type
_entity_poly.pdbx_seq_one_letter_code
_entity_poly.pdbx_strand_id
1 'polypeptide(L)'
;MSSAIVRFGELKVDSFVQGVVNNWLVYSPLPYSKQHSSGLDGDIVISATPTVEIIDADLDVAIDPQYAYAYSIATDNKLKIVFDKVKHPDKGSALEALKCISVSYELGHLTPNGGLYIAIFRNSLGEEIHRTTPMSLTQCTTVISTFNDTRQVDTGGYLKCEVVPDFVVS
;
A
#
# COMPACT_ATOMS: atom_id res chain seq x y z
N MET A 1 3.45 20.49 -3.49
CA MET A 1 3.01 19.25 -2.86
C MET A 1 2.32 18.40 -3.93
N SER A 2 2.85 17.21 -4.21
CA SER A 2 2.24 16.27 -5.16
C SER A 2 1.27 15.36 -4.39
N SER A 3 0.06 15.19 -4.90
CA SER A 3 -0.92 14.25 -4.36
C SER A 3 -1.10 13.06 -5.30
N ALA A 4 -1.40 11.89 -4.74
CA ALA A 4 -1.79 10.71 -5.48
C ALA A 4 -3.24 10.34 -5.15
N ILE A 5 -3.93 9.72 -6.12
CA ILE A 5 -5.27 9.17 -5.94
C ILE A 5 -5.21 7.68 -6.29
N VAL A 6 -5.63 6.83 -5.37
CA VAL A 6 -5.69 5.37 -5.57
C VAL A 6 -7.07 4.88 -5.20
N ARG A 7 -7.61 3.90 -5.94
CA ARG A 7 -8.89 3.27 -5.56
C ARG A 7 -8.68 2.24 -4.46
N PHE A 8 -9.64 2.12 -3.55
CA PHE A 8 -9.60 1.07 -2.53
C PHE A 8 -9.56 -0.34 -3.13
N GLY A 9 -10.21 -0.56 -4.28
CA GLY A 9 -10.13 -1.83 -5.00
C GLY A 9 -8.76 -2.12 -5.62
N GLU A 10 -7.91 -1.11 -5.79
CA GLU A 10 -6.53 -1.25 -6.30
C GLU A 10 -5.53 -1.43 -5.15
N LEU A 11 -5.88 -1.01 -3.94
CA LEU A 11 -5.12 -1.30 -2.73
C LEU A 11 -5.37 -2.75 -2.29
N LYS A 12 -4.28 -3.52 -2.19
CA LYS A 12 -4.36 -4.89 -1.68
C LYS A 12 -4.79 -4.87 -0.21
N VAL A 13 -5.83 -5.64 0.11
CA VAL A 13 -6.23 -5.89 1.51
C VAL A 13 -5.27 -6.92 2.11
N ASP A 14 -4.54 -6.50 3.14
CA ASP A 14 -3.64 -7.36 3.90
C ASP A 14 -4.41 -8.24 4.88
N SER A 15 -5.36 -7.66 5.61
CA SER A 15 -6.16 -8.41 6.59
C SER A 15 -7.54 -7.80 6.82
N PHE A 16 -8.44 -8.62 7.36
CA PHE A 16 -9.73 -8.21 7.89
C PHE A 16 -9.76 -8.63 9.36
N VAL A 17 -10.07 -7.68 10.23
CA VAL A 17 -10.07 -7.90 11.68
C VAL A 17 -11.47 -7.66 12.23
N GLN A 18 -11.89 -8.55 13.12
CA GLN A 18 -13.16 -8.48 13.81
C GLN A 18 -12.94 -8.00 15.24
N GLY A 19 -13.41 -6.81 15.54
CA GLY A 19 -13.45 -6.28 16.89
C GLY A 19 -14.74 -6.63 17.63
N VAL A 20 -14.87 -6.07 18.83
CA VAL A 20 -16.07 -6.22 19.67
C VAL A 20 -17.21 -5.35 19.14
N VAL A 21 -16.89 -4.10 18.75
CA VAL A 21 -17.84 -3.09 18.26
C VAL A 21 -17.74 -2.95 16.75
N ASN A 22 -16.53 -2.80 16.23
CA ASN A 22 -16.28 -2.55 14.82
C ASN A 22 -15.52 -3.69 14.15
N ASN A 23 -15.63 -3.73 12.83
CA ASN A 23 -14.73 -4.48 11.97
C ASN A 23 -13.82 -3.50 11.23
N TRP A 24 -12.62 -3.93 10.82
CA TRP A 24 -11.77 -3.11 9.97
C TRP A 24 -10.99 -3.89 8.94
N LEU A 25 -10.72 -3.21 7.83
CA LEU A 25 -9.84 -3.66 6.76
C LEU A 25 -8.49 -2.97 6.90
N VAL A 26 -7.42 -3.77 6.94
CA VAL A 26 -6.05 -3.27 6.87
C VAL A 26 -5.57 -3.42 5.44
N TYR A 27 -5.23 -2.32 4.81
CA TYR A 27 -4.65 -2.29 3.47
C TYR A 27 -3.12 -2.38 3.54
N SER A 28 -2.50 -2.84 2.45
CA SER A 28 -1.07 -2.69 2.25
C SER A 28 -0.66 -1.21 2.39
N PRO A 29 0.62 -0.93 2.72
CA PRO A 29 1.11 0.43 2.85
C PRO A 29 0.79 1.29 1.62
N LEU A 30 0.39 2.53 1.85
CA LEU A 30 0.13 3.48 0.76
C LEU A 30 1.43 3.70 -0.03
N PRO A 31 1.46 3.45 -1.34
CA PRO A 31 2.67 3.61 -2.14
C PRO A 31 3.16 5.04 -2.08
N TYR A 32 4.44 5.24 -1.75
CA TYR A 32 5.09 6.56 -1.80
C TYR A 32 4.46 7.63 -0.86
N SER A 33 3.58 7.22 0.06
CA SER A 33 3.01 8.10 1.08
C SER A 33 4.09 8.49 2.09
N LYS A 34 4.03 9.73 2.57
CA LYS A 34 4.83 10.19 3.71
C LYS A 34 4.50 9.30 4.91
N GLN A 35 5.48 8.90 5.73
CA GLN A 35 5.14 8.15 6.95
C GLN A 35 4.25 9.00 7.85
N HIS A 36 3.07 8.47 8.19
CA HIS A 36 2.13 9.12 9.09
C HIS A 36 2.24 8.53 10.50
N SER A 37 2.16 9.39 11.52
CA SER A 37 2.16 8.98 12.93
C SER A 37 0.78 9.15 13.61
N SER A 38 -0.26 9.52 12.85
CA SER A 38 -1.67 9.71 13.28
C SER A 38 -1.93 10.74 14.39
N GLY A 39 -1.23 11.87 14.40
CA GLY A 39 -1.53 13.00 15.31
C GLY A 39 -2.62 13.97 14.83
N LEU A 40 -3.50 13.54 13.91
CA LEU A 40 -4.52 14.29 13.13
C LEU A 40 -3.94 15.29 12.12
N ASP A 41 -3.76 14.88 10.87
CA ASP A 41 -3.51 15.79 9.74
C ASP A 41 -4.29 15.32 8.50
N GLY A 42 -5.07 16.24 7.90
CA GLY A 42 -6.01 16.04 6.79
C GLY A 42 -5.37 15.78 5.42
N ASP A 43 -4.22 15.12 5.41
CA ASP A 43 -3.43 14.77 4.23
C ASP A 43 -4.03 13.58 3.48
N ILE A 44 -4.95 12.84 4.12
CA ILE A 44 -5.70 11.75 3.52
C ILE A 44 -7.16 12.17 3.37
N VAL A 45 -7.67 12.08 2.15
CA VAL A 45 -9.07 12.34 1.83
C VAL A 45 -9.67 11.10 1.19
N ILE A 46 -10.65 10.52 1.86
CA ILE A 46 -11.45 9.42 1.30
C ILE A 46 -12.65 10.03 0.58
N SER A 47 -12.84 9.67 -0.69
CA SER A 47 -13.88 10.26 -1.52
C SER A 47 -15.27 9.71 -1.19
N ALA A 48 -16.31 10.49 -1.52
CA ALA A 48 -17.71 10.07 -1.64
C ALA A 48 -18.36 9.37 -0.42
N THR A 49 -17.71 9.35 0.75
CA THR A 49 -18.30 8.85 2.00
C THR A 49 -17.90 9.74 3.16
N PRO A 50 -18.80 10.06 4.10
CA PRO A 50 -18.42 10.74 5.33
C PRO A 50 -17.50 9.84 6.14
N THR A 51 -16.24 10.27 6.29
CA THR A 51 -15.19 9.57 7.04
C THR A 51 -14.53 10.51 8.03
N VAL A 52 -14.08 9.96 9.15
CA VAL A 52 -13.29 10.69 10.15
C VAL A 52 -11.98 9.96 10.41
N GLU A 53 -10.90 10.70 10.57
CA GLU A 53 -9.62 10.15 11.04
C GLU A 53 -9.69 9.91 12.56
N ILE A 54 -9.17 8.77 12.99
CA ILE A 54 -9.02 8.39 14.38
C ILE A 54 -7.60 7.87 14.65
N ILE A 55 -7.21 7.83 15.92
CA ILE A 55 -5.97 7.19 16.34
C ILE A 55 -6.11 5.66 16.29
N ASP A 56 -4.99 4.96 16.12
CA ASP A 56 -4.98 3.50 15.94
C ASP A 56 -5.51 2.72 17.16
N ALA A 57 -5.43 3.32 18.35
CA ALA A 57 -5.96 2.72 19.57
C ALA A 57 -7.50 2.68 19.60
N ASP A 58 -8.17 3.52 18.79
CA ASP A 58 -9.61 3.71 18.82
C ASP A 58 -10.35 2.92 17.72
N LEU A 59 -9.67 2.00 17.03
CA LEU A 59 -10.27 1.22 15.93
C LEU A 59 -11.54 0.45 16.36
N ASP A 60 -11.63 0.03 17.62
CA ASP A 60 -12.79 -0.70 18.16
C ASP A 60 -13.70 0.16 19.06
N VAL A 61 -13.57 1.49 19.00
CA VAL A 61 -14.46 2.44 19.67
C VAL A 61 -15.65 2.77 18.78
N ALA A 62 -16.83 2.96 19.36
CA ALA A 62 -18.03 3.30 18.61
C ALA A 62 -17.81 4.53 17.71
N ILE A 63 -18.08 4.37 16.42
CA ILE A 63 -17.97 5.44 15.43
C ILE A 63 -19.09 6.44 15.67
N ASP A 64 -18.80 7.73 15.64
CA ASP A 64 -19.84 8.76 15.68
C ASP A 64 -20.83 8.53 14.51
N PRO A 65 -22.14 8.40 14.79
CA PRO A 65 -23.16 8.10 13.78
C PRO A 65 -23.21 9.06 12.59
N GLN A 66 -22.63 10.26 12.69
CA GLN A 66 -22.53 11.19 11.56
C GLN A 66 -21.57 10.71 10.46
N TYR A 67 -20.62 9.82 10.80
CA TYR A 67 -19.67 9.24 9.86
C TYR A 67 -20.04 7.81 9.50
N ALA A 68 -19.89 7.48 8.22
CA ALA A 68 -20.18 6.14 7.71
C ALA A 68 -19.03 5.16 7.97
N TYR A 69 -17.82 5.68 8.12
CA TYR A 69 -16.57 4.96 8.38
C TYR A 69 -15.64 5.84 9.21
N ALA A 70 -14.71 5.22 9.92
CA ALA A 70 -13.54 5.90 10.48
C ALA A 70 -12.27 5.29 9.85
N TYR A 71 -11.15 6.01 9.89
CA TYR A 71 -9.89 5.46 9.42
C TYR A 71 -8.71 5.86 10.30
N SER A 72 -7.66 5.04 10.28
CA SER A 72 -6.39 5.35 10.93
C SER A 72 -5.22 4.95 10.04
N ILE A 73 -4.07 5.61 10.26
CA ILE A 73 -2.80 5.28 9.63
C ILE A 73 -1.76 5.21 10.74
N ALA A 74 -1.42 4.00 11.15
CA ALA A 74 -0.42 3.80 12.18
C ALA A 74 1.00 4.02 11.62
N THR A 75 1.99 3.88 12.49
CA THR A 75 3.42 3.99 12.15
C THR A 75 3.90 2.93 11.14
N ASP A 76 3.09 1.91 10.85
CA ASP A 76 3.31 0.94 9.77
C ASP A 76 2.93 1.46 8.38
N ASN A 77 2.45 2.71 8.29
CA ASN A 77 1.95 3.39 7.09
C ASN A 77 0.80 2.65 6.37
N LYS A 78 0.06 1.82 7.10
CA LYS A 78 -1.08 1.08 6.57
C LYS A 78 -2.36 1.83 6.86
N LEU A 79 -3.18 1.97 5.83
CA LEU A 79 -4.53 2.49 5.99
C LEU A 79 -5.41 1.40 6.60
N LYS A 80 -6.05 1.74 7.72
CA LYS A 80 -7.02 0.89 8.40
C LYS A 80 -8.37 1.56 8.32
N ILE A 81 -9.33 0.93 7.66
CA ILE A 81 -10.70 1.46 7.52
C ILE A 81 -11.64 0.69 8.40
N VAL A 82 -12.28 1.42 9.29
CA VAL A 82 -13.15 0.95 10.35
C VAL A 82 -14.59 1.21 9.99
N PHE A 83 -15.44 0.24 10.31
CA PHE A 83 -16.88 0.31 10.12
C PHE A 83 -17.61 -0.47 11.21
N ASP A 84 -18.83 -0.02 11.51
CA ASP A 84 -19.73 -0.74 12.40
C ASP A 84 -19.97 -2.17 11.89
N LYS A 85 -19.78 -3.16 12.76
CA LYS A 85 -19.92 -4.57 12.41
C LYS A 85 -21.36 -4.97 12.02
N VAL A 86 -22.36 -4.23 12.46
CA VAL A 86 -23.77 -4.42 12.08
C VAL A 86 -23.98 -3.97 10.65
N LYS A 87 -23.32 -2.88 10.23
CA LYS A 87 -23.40 -2.34 8.88
C LYS A 87 -22.69 -3.24 7.87
N HIS A 88 -21.49 -3.70 8.21
CA HIS A 88 -20.74 -4.67 7.40
C HIS A 88 -20.32 -5.88 8.26
N PRO A 89 -21.13 -6.94 8.27
CA PRO A 89 -20.88 -8.12 9.11
C PRO A 89 -19.69 -8.95 8.65
N ASP A 90 -19.32 -8.84 7.38
CA ASP A 90 -18.24 -9.61 6.77
C ASP A 90 -17.40 -8.76 5.79
N LYS A 91 -16.24 -9.33 5.44
CA LYS A 91 -15.26 -8.74 4.52
C LYS A 91 -15.87 -8.45 3.14
N GLY A 92 -16.74 -9.32 2.62
CA GLY A 92 -17.29 -9.19 1.27
C GLY A 92 -18.20 -7.97 1.15
N SER A 93 -19.10 -7.80 2.13
CA SER A 93 -19.97 -6.62 2.23
C SER A 93 -19.18 -5.31 2.29
N ALA A 94 -18.11 -5.26 3.09
CA ALA A 94 -17.25 -4.09 3.17
C ALA A 94 -16.51 -3.80 1.85
N LEU A 95 -15.95 -4.83 1.20
CA LEU A 95 -15.24 -4.67 -0.07
C LEU A 95 -16.15 -4.17 -1.20
N GLU A 96 -17.37 -4.70 -1.30
CA GLU A 96 -18.34 -4.26 -2.30
C GLU A 96 -18.75 -2.80 -2.10
N ALA A 97 -18.87 -2.35 -0.86
CA ALA A 97 -19.18 -0.96 -0.53
C ALA A 97 -18.01 0.00 -0.86
N LEU A 98 -16.78 -0.44 -0.64
CA LEU A 98 -15.58 0.38 -0.82
C LEU A 98 -15.01 0.35 -2.25
N LYS A 99 -15.50 -0.53 -3.15
CA LYS A 99 -14.89 -0.76 -4.47
C LYS A 99 -14.76 0.48 -5.37
N CYS A 100 -15.70 1.43 -5.26
CA CYS A 100 -15.71 2.68 -6.04
C CYS A 100 -15.14 3.87 -5.28
N ILE A 101 -14.73 3.67 -4.02
CA ILE A 101 -14.16 4.71 -3.20
C ILE A 101 -12.69 4.87 -3.56
N SER A 102 -12.22 6.10 -3.53
CA SER A 102 -10.81 6.44 -3.73
C SER A 102 -10.24 7.11 -2.49
N VAL A 103 -8.95 6.90 -2.26
CA VAL A 103 -8.16 7.65 -1.30
C VAL A 103 -7.25 8.60 -2.07
N SER A 104 -7.27 9.87 -1.68
CA SER A 104 -6.27 10.85 -2.08
C SER A 104 -5.33 11.06 -0.92
N TYR A 105 -4.02 11.06 -1.16
CA TYR A 105 -3.03 11.27 -0.11
C TYR A 105 -1.83 12.08 -0.58
N GLU A 106 -1.15 12.74 0.35
CA GLU A 106 0.11 13.44 0.06
C GLU A 106 1.23 12.42 -0.17
N LEU A 107 1.95 12.59 -1.28
CA LEU A 107 3.19 11.87 -1.50
C LEU A 107 4.27 12.46 -0.60
N GLY A 108 5.09 11.59 -0.01
CA GLY A 108 6.29 12.05 0.70
C GLY A 108 7.20 12.86 -0.25
N HIS A 109 8.10 13.67 0.33
CA HIS A 109 9.20 14.28 -0.41
C HIS A 109 10.22 13.20 -0.82
N LEU A 110 9.80 12.36 -1.75
CA LEU A 110 10.60 11.35 -2.38
C LEU A 110 11.34 11.99 -3.53
N THR A 111 12.63 12.14 -3.35
CA THR A 111 13.51 12.58 -4.43
C THR A 111 14.18 11.34 -5.03
N PRO A 112 14.34 11.28 -6.36
CA PRO A 112 15.16 10.23 -6.97
C PRO A 112 16.52 10.21 -6.28
N ASN A 113 16.96 9.03 -5.86
CA ASN A 113 18.24 8.87 -5.19
C ASN A 113 19.39 8.98 -6.20
N GLY A 114 19.63 10.17 -6.73
CA GLY A 114 20.76 10.45 -7.62
C GLY A 114 20.83 9.59 -8.89
N GLY A 115 19.70 9.11 -9.42
CA GLY A 115 19.66 8.24 -10.60
C GLY A 115 20.00 6.77 -10.31
N LEU A 116 19.85 6.33 -9.06
CA LEU A 116 19.89 4.92 -8.69
C LEU A 116 18.55 4.24 -8.95
N TYR A 117 18.62 2.93 -9.15
CA TYR A 117 17.53 2.04 -9.50
C TYR A 117 17.63 0.74 -8.71
N ILE A 118 16.50 0.07 -8.57
CA ILE A 118 16.37 -1.27 -7.99
C ILE A 118 15.85 -2.19 -9.09
N ALA A 119 16.53 -3.31 -9.32
CA ALA A 119 16.06 -4.39 -10.17
C ALA A 119 15.43 -5.48 -9.31
N ILE A 120 14.19 -5.85 -9.62
CA ILE A 120 13.40 -6.89 -8.94
C ILE A 120 13.17 -8.03 -9.92
N PHE A 121 13.62 -9.22 -9.58
CA PHE A 121 13.51 -10.43 -10.40
C PHE A 121 12.47 -11.37 -9.82
N ARG A 122 11.51 -11.76 -10.65
CA ARG A 122 10.47 -12.73 -10.30
C ARG A 122 10.50 -13.93 -11.24
N ASN A 123 10.26 -15.13 -10.70
CA ASN A 123 10.14 -16.35 -11.50
C ASN A 123 8.78 -16.40 -12.24
N SER A 124 8.57 -17.44 -13.04
CA SER A 124 7.33 -17.65 -13.80
C SER A 124 6.09 -17.86 -12.92
N LEU A 125 6.27 -18.18 -11.63
CA LEU A 125 5.20 -18.30 -10.63
C LEU A 125 4.90 -16.96 -9.93
N GLY A 126 5.66 -15.91 -10.23
CA GLY A 126 5.50 -14.59 -9.64
C GLY A 126 6.24 -14.38 -8.32
N GLU A 127 7.02 -15.37 -7.87
CA GLU A 127 7.81 -15.27 -6.63
C GLU A 127 9.05 -14.39 -6.87
N GLU A 128 9.33 -13.47 -5.93
CA GLU A 128 10.56 -12.68 -5.95
C GLU A 128 11.75 -13.56 -5.57
N ILE A 129 12.68 -13.75 -6.51
CA ILE A 129 13.88 -14.57 -6.30
C ILE A 129 15.12 -13.72 -6.06
N HIS A 130 15.09 -12.45 -6.45
CA HIS A 130 16.19 -11.53 -6.23
C HIS A 130 15.74 -10.07 -6.27
N ARG A 131 16.42 -9.25 -5.47
CA ARG A 131 16.31 -7.79 -5.45
C ARG A 131 17.69 -7.20 -5.24
N THR A 132 18.06 -6.25 -6.08
CA THR A 132 19.33 -5.53 -5.92
C THR A 132 19.22 -4.46 -4.84
N THR A 133 20.34 -4.11 -4.23
CA THR A 133 20.47 -2.80 -3.56
C THR A 133 20.44 -1.68 -4.62
N PRO A 134 20.13 -0.42 -4.24
CA PRO A 134 20.17 0.71 -5.17
C PRO A 134 21.50 0.80 -5.91
N MET A 135 21.44 0.88 -7.25
CA MET A 135 22.60 0.94 -8.14
C MET A 135 22.28 1.72 -9.42
N SER A 136 23.30 2.06 -10.21
CA SER A 136 23.05 2.77 -11.48
C SER A 136 22.29 1.89 -12.50
N LEU A 137 21.58 2.51 -13.44
CA LEU A 137 20.87 1.79 -14.51
C LEU A 137 21.81 0.89 -15.35
N THR A 138 23.05 1.32 -15.55
CA THR A 138 24.08 0.52 -16.23
C THR A 138 24.38 -0.76 -15.44
N GLN A 139 24.51 -0.66 -14.12
CA GLN A 139 24.73 -1.83 -13.27
C GLN A 139 23.50 -2.75 -13.26
N CYS A 140 22.28 -2.20 -13.24
CA CYS A 140 21.07 -3.02 -13.39
C CYS A 140 21.10 -3.81 -14.69
N THR A 141 21.48 -3.19 -15.82
CA THR A 141 21.60 -3.89 -17.12
C THR A 141 22.58 -5.06 -17.04
N THR A 142 23.73 -4.88 -16.38
CA THR A 142 24.72 -5.95 -16.17
C THR A 142 24.18 -7.08 -15.28
N VAL A 143 23.42 -6.76 -14.23
CA VAL A 143 22.78 -7.78 -13.38
C VAL A 143 21.73 -8.55 -14.17
N ILE A 144 20.93 -7.86 -14.99
CA ILE A 144 19.90 -8.48 -15.85
C ILE A 144 20.53 -9.45 -16.84
N SER A 145 21.60 -9.05 -17.54
CA SER A 145 22.28 -9.96 -18.47
C SER A 145 22.82 -11.19 -17.74
N THR A 146 23.47 -10.98 -16.60
CA THR A 146 24.02 -12.06 -15.77
C THR A 146 22.92 -13.03 -15.33
N PHE A 147 21.79 -12.54 -14.84
CA PHE A 147 20.65 -13.38 -14.41
C PHE A 147 20.04 -14.18 -15.56
N ASN A 148 19.99 -13.61 -16.77
CA ASN A 148 19.50 -14.33 -17.94
C ASN A 148 20.49 -15.42 -18.41
N ASP A 149 21.78 -15.14 -18.37
CA ASP A 149 22.84 -16.07 -18.82
C ASP A 149 23.08 -17.22 -17.83
N THR A 150 22.91 -16.96 -16.53
CA THR A 150 23.20 -17.91 -15.45
C THR A 150 21.96 -18.59 -14.89
N ARG A 151 20.79 -18.38 -15.49
CA ARG A 151 19.54 -18.94 -15.01
C ARG A 151 19.60 -20.47 -15.02
N GLN A 152 19.17 -21.07 -13.92
CA GLN A 152 18.94 -22.51 -13.84
C GLN A 152 17.86 -22.93 -14.87
N VAL A 153 18.25 -23.78 -15.82
CA VAL A 153 17.41 -24.22 -16.95
C VAL A 153 16.48 -25.39 -16.60
N ASP A 154 16.60 -25.94 -15.41
CA ASP A 154 15.85 -27.13 -14.96
C ASP A 154 14.34 -26.85 -14.78
N THR A 155 13.95 -25.57 -14.73
CA THR A 155 12.55 -25.14 -14.63
C THR A 155 12.20 -24.21 -15.79
N GLY A 156 11.31 -24.70 -16.67
CA GLY A 156 10.79 -23.93 -17.80
C GLY A 156 10.02 -22.68 -17.35
N GLY A 157 10.06 -21.62 -18.16
CA GLY A 157 9.34 -20.37 -17.90
C GLY A 157 10.14 -19.13 -18.27
N TYR A 158 9.70 -17.95 -17.84
CA TYR A 158 10.41 -16.68 -18.01
C TYR A 158 10.87 -16.11 -16.66
N LEU A 159 11.88 -15.24 -16.70
CA LEU A 159 12.19 -14.34 -15.60
C LEU A 159 11.60 -12.97 -15.94
N LYS A 160 10.79 -12.42 -15.03
CA LYS A 160 10.31 -11.06 -15.13
C LYS A 160 11.25 -10.16 -14.34
N CYS A 161 11.94 -9.26 -15.03
CA CYS A 161 12.68 -8.18 -14.39
C CYS A 161 11.88 -6.89 -14.45
N GLU A 162 11.78 -6.21 -13.30
CA GLU A 162 11.22 -4.88 -13.17
C GLU A 162 12.33 -3.95 -12.65
N VAL A 163 12.61 -2.86 -13.36
CA VAL A 163 13.59 -1.86 -12.94
C VAL A 163 12.83 -0.60 -12.54
N VAL A 164 12.93 -0.23 -11.28
CA VAL A 164 12.26 0.94 -10.71
C VAL A 164 13.30 1.94 -10.20
N PRO A 165 13.08 3.26 -10.33
CA PRO A 165 13.95 4.25 -9.70
C PRO A 165 13.95 4.06 -8.18
N ASP A 166 15.12 4.23 -7.57
CA ASP A 166 15.24 4.33 -6.13
C ASP A 166 14.86 5.74 -5.68
N PHE A 167 14.07 5.82 -4.61
CA PHE A 167 13.60 7.08 -4.06
C PHE A 167 13.99 7.16 -2.59
N VAL A 168 14.57 8.30 -2.20
CA VAL A 168 14.91 8.59 -0.82
C VAL A 168 14.04 9.72 -0.29
N VAL A 169 13.75 9.66 1.00
CA VAL A 169 13.15 10.78 1.73
C VAL A 169 14.20 11.88 1.82
N SER A 170 13.89 13.08 1.29
CA SER A 170 14.72 14.28 1.47
C SER A 170 14.44 14.96 2.79
#